data_AF-A0A2M7UHC7-F1
#
_entry.id   AF-A0A2M7UHC7-F1
#
_cell.length_a   1.000
_cell.length_b   1.000
_cell.length_c   1.000
_cell.angle_alpha   90.00
_cell.angle_beta   90.00
_cell.angle_gamma   90.00
#
_symmetry.space_group_name_H-M   'P 1'
#
loop_
_entity.id
_entity.type
_entity.pdbx_description
1 polymer ?
#
loop_
_entity_poly.entity_id
_entity_poly.type
_entity_poly.pdbx_seq_one_letter_code
_entity_poly.pdbx_strand_id
1 'polypeptide(L)'
;MFTGALSLLMAVCGTFCFWRYFMLKKAYGETDWAGGGIAFSVATFILFVVFVFGTMVQYAYQKSDFEELRKIRASEVIYKDKAESLTKQFAGYLAEAYPQHERDIFKKISPDKVSFYMVKYPQLQTSQTLTALVAEISKLQGDYYGQQLKAQETLKNIRFRQVNPWFVNAVIPALPPDIRN
;
A
#
# COMPACT_ATOMS: atom_id res chain seq x y z
N MET A 1 11.30 -15.81 -10.51
CA MET A 1 12.39 -16.51 -9.78
C MET A 1 13.68 -16.64 -10.59
N PHE A 2 13.65 -16.78 -11.92
CA PHE A 2 14.86 -17.10 -12.70
C PHE A 2 15.88 -15.96 -12.90
N THR A 3 15.46 -14.69 -12.94
CA THR A 3 16.35 -13.58 -13.36
C THR A 3 17.26 -13.03 -12.25
N GLY A 4 16.78 -12.90 -11.01
CA GLY A 4 17.61 -12.49 -9.87
C GLY A 4 18.62 -13.55 -9.43
N ALA A 5 18.27 -14.84 -9.59
CA ALA A 5 19.24 -15.92 -9.46
C ALA A 5 20.29 -15.86 -10.57
N LEU A 6 19.88 -15.50 -11.80
CA LEU A 6 20.79 -15.34 -12.94
C LEU A 6 21.82 -14.22 -12.73
N SER A 7 21.42 -13.07 -12.16
CA SER A 7 22.34 -11.95 -11.92
C SER A 7 23.37 -12.28 -10.84
N LEU A 8 22.96 -12.95 -9.76
CA LEU A 8 23.86 -13.47 -8.73
C LEU A 8 24.80 -14.52 -9.30
N LEU A 9 24.29 -15.45 -10.11
CA LEU A 9 25.08 -16.52 -10.72
C LEU A 9 26.06 -15.96 -11.77
N MET A 10 25.67 -14.94 -12.53
CA MET A 10 26.54 -14.20 -13.46
C MET A 10 27.63 -13.41 -12.72
N ALA A 11 27.32 -12.82 -11.56
CA ALA A 11 28.31 -12.12 -10.74
C ALA A 11 29.31 -13.11 -10.09
N VAL A 12 28.84 -14.25 -9.60
CA VAL A 12 29.69 -15.33 -9.08
C VAL A 12 30.56 -15.92 -10.20
N CYS A 13 29.99 -16.20 -11.37
CA CYS A 13 30.76 -16.66 -12.53
C CYS A 13 31.77 -15.60 -13.01
N GLY A 14 31.38 -14.32 -13.06
CA GLY A 14 32.25 -13.22 -13.45
C GLY A 14 33.44 -13.05 -12.51
N THR A 15 33.22 -13.12 -11.19
CA THR A 15 34.29 -13.08 -10.19
C THR A 15 35.19 -14.33 -10.24
N PHE A 16 34.62 -15.51 -10.49
CA PHE A 16 35.39 -16.75 -10.68
C PHE A 16 36.26 -16.71 -11.95
N CYS A 17 35.72 -16.20 -13.06
CA CYS A 17 36.44 -15.99 -14.31
C CYS A 17 37.56 -14.94 -14.14
N PHE A 18 37.29 -13.85 -13.42
CA PHE A 18 38.31 -12.83 -13.11
C PHE A 18 39.44 -13.40 -12.23
N TRP A 19 39.10 -14.17 -11.19
CA TRP A 19 40.08 -14.80 -10.32
C TRP A 19 40.94 -15.83 -11.06
N ARG A 20 40.32 -16.66 -11.91
CA ARG A 20 41.02 -17.61 -12.78
C ARG A 20 41.91 -16.90 -13.80
N TYR A 21 41.46 -15.80 -14.39
CA TYR A 21 42.26 -14.97 -15.29
C TYR A 21 43.46 -14.34 -14.57
N PHE A 22 43.28 -13.80 -13.36
CA PHE A 22 44.37 -13.25 -12.56
C PHE A 22 45.44 -14.31 -12.25
N MET A 23 45.02 -15.52 -11.90
CA MET A 23 45.92 -16.66 -11.68
C MET A 23 46.65 -17.08 -12.96
N LEU A 24 45.96 -17.14 -14.10
CA LEU A 24 46.56 -17.51 -15.39
C LEU A 24 47.51 -16.44 -15.93
N LYS A 25 47.18 -15.15 -15.79
CA LYS A 25 48.06 -14.04 -16.18
C LYS A 25 49.36 -14.06 -15.37
N LYS A 26 49.26 -14.35 -14.06
CA LYS A 26 50.43 -14.49 -13.19
C LYS A 26 51.31 -15.69 -13.54
N ALA A 27 50.74 -16.72 -14.19
CA ALA A 27 51.44 -17.94 -14.57
C ALA A 27 52.01 -17.94 -16.00
N TYR A 28 51.37 -17.28 -16.98
CA TYR A 28 51.72 -17.43 -18.41
C TYR A 28 51.98 -16.12 -19.19
N GLY A 29 51.97 -14.95 -18.53
CA GLY A 29 52.57 -13.72 -19.08
C GLY A 29 51.75 -12.97 -20.15
N GLU A 30 51.11 -13.63 -21.11
CA GLU A 30 50.36 -12.95 -22.20
C GLU A 30 49.09 -13.70 -22.59
N THR A 31 47.96 -12.99 -22.63
CA THR A 31 46.71 -13.49 -23.24
C THR A 31 45.95 -12.33 -23.90
N ASP A 32 45.79 -12.36 -25.23
CA ASP A 32 45.06 -11.36 -26.05
C ASP A 32 43.58 -11.15 -25.65
N TRP A 33 43.02 -12.09 -24.88
CA TRP A 33 41.61 -12.11 -24.44
C TRP A 33 41.41 -11.36 -23.12
N ALA A 34 42.50 -10.83 -22.55
CA ALA A 34 42.58 -10.10 -21.28
C ALA A 34 41.62 -8.90 -21.17
N GLY A 35 41.54 -8.08 -22.23
CA GLY A 35 40.73 -6.86 -22.21
C GLY A 35 39.24 -7.13 -22.17
N GLY A 36 38.77 -8.11 -22.95
CA GLY A 36 37.35 -8.52 -22.98
C GLY A 36 36.88 -9.12 -21.66
N GLY A 37 37.73 -9.94 -21.01
CA GLY A 37 37.43 -10.52 -19.69
C GLY A 37 37.30 -9.46 -18.59
N ILE A 38 38.19 -8.46 -18.59
CA ILE A 38 38.11 -7.33 -17.64
C ILE A 38 36.85 -6.51 -17.90
N ALA A 39 36.55 -6.15 -19.14
CA ALA A 39 35.34 -5.38 -19.48
C ALA A 39 34.05 -6.11 -19.07
N PHE A 40 33.98 -7.44 -19.31
CA PHE A 40 32.84 -8.26 -18.87
C PHE A 40 32.72 -8.32 -17.33
N SER A 41 33.84 -8.45 -16.61
CA SER A 41 33.84 -8.46 -15.15
C SER A 41 33.36 -7.12 -14.55
N VAL A 42 33.76 -6.00 -15.16
CA VAL A 42 33.31 -4.66 -14.75
C VAL A 42 31.82 -4.47 -15.05
N ALA A 43 31.35 -4.88 -16.25
CA ALA A 43 29.94 -4.79 -16.61
C ALA A 43 29.05 -5.62 -15.69
N THR A 44 29.45 -6.86 -15.38
CA THR A 44 28.72 -7.74 -14.44
C THR A 44 28.74 -7.20 -13.02
N PHE A 45 29.85 -6.60 -12.57
CA PHE A 45 29.91 -5.93 -11.27
C PHE A 45 28.95 -4.73 -11.19
N ILE A 46 28.90 -3.88 -12.22
CA ILE A 46 27.96 -2.75 -12.27
C ILE A 46 26.51 -3.26 -12.21
N LEU A 47 26.17 -4.29 -12.98
CA LEU A 47 24.83 -4.90 -12.96
C LEU A 47 24.48 -5.47 -11.58
N PHE A 48 25.45 -6.09 -10.90
CA PHE A 48 25.28 -6.59 -9.54
C PHE A 48 25.00 -5.46 -8.55
N VAL A 49 25.77 -4.37 -8.61
CA VAL A 49 25.57 -3.19 -7.76
C VAL A 49 24.18 -2.59 -7.98
N VAL A 50 23.78 -2.37 -9.24
CA VAL A 50 22.43 -1.85 -9.58
C VAL A 50 21.33 -2.77 -9.03
N PHE A 51 21.51 -4.09 -9.14
CA PHE A 51 20.56 -5.07 -8.62
C PHE A 51 20.42 -5.03 -7.09
N VAL A 52 21.55 -4.95 -6.37
CA VAL A 52 21.56 -4.87 -4.90
C VAL A 52 20.92 -3.58 -4.42
N PHE A 53 21.32 -2.43 -4.96
CA PHE A 53 20.73 -1.14 -4.61
C PHE A 53 19.25 -1.07 -4.98
N GLY A 54 18.87 -1.59 -6.15
CA GLY A 54 17.47 -1.69 -6.56
C GLY A 54 16.63 -2.50 -5.57
N THR A 55 17.14 -3.65 -5.12
CA THR A 55 16.44 -4.49 -4.13
C THR A 55 16.33 -3.80 -2.75
N MET A 56 17.39 -3.12 -2.30
CA MET A 56 17.39 -2.34 -1.05
C MET A 56 16.37 -1.18 -1.09
N VAL A 57 16.26 -0.48 -2.22
CA VAL A 57 15.27 0.58 -2.41
C VAL A 57 13.85 0.03 -2.33
N GLN A 58 13.57 -1.10 -2.97
CA GLN A 58 12.26 -1.74 -2.88
C GLN A 58 11.91 -2.18 -1.46
N TYR A 59 12.89 -2.68 -0.70
CA TYR A 59 12.72 -2.99 0.72
C TYR A 59 12.30 -1.75 1.53
N ALA A 60 13.00 -0.63 1.33
CA ALA A 60 12.69 0.63 2.02
C ALA A 60 11.28 1.14 1.67
N TYR A 61 10.91 1.10 0.39
CA TYR A 61 9.56 1.46 -0.02
C TYR A 61 8.52 0.55 0.62
N GLN A 62 8.70 -0.77 0.57
CA GLN A 62 7.74 -1.72 1.15
C GLN A 62 7.50 -1.47 2.65
N LYS A 63 8.56 -1.10 3.39
CA LYS A 63 8.42 -0.69 4.79
C LYS A 63 7.59 0.59 4.94
N SER A 64 7.85 1.60 4.09
CA SER A 64 7.07 2.84 4.05
C SER A 64 5.59 2.57 3.76
N ASP A 65 5.29 1.69 2.81
CA ASP A 65 3.91 1.31 2.46
C ASP A 65 3.18 0.63 3.64
N PHE A 66 3.88 -0.14 4.47
CA PHE A 66 3.27 -0.74 5.67
C PHE A 66 2.92 0.32 6.72
N GLU A 67 3.80 1.30 6.93
CA GLU A 67 3.52 2.42 7.82
C GLU A 67 2.37 3.29 7.28
N GLU A 68 2.32 3.51 5.96
CA GLU A 68 1.24 4.22 5.31
C GLU A 68 -0.10 3.48 5.46
N LEU A 69 -0.14 2.16 5.23
CA LEU A 69 -1.35 1.36 5.44
C LEU A 69 -1.83 1.42 6.90
N ARG A 70 -0.93 1.42 7.88
CA ARG A 70 -1.30 1.58 9.29
C ARG A 70 -1.91 2.95 9.56
N LYS A 71 -1.35 4.02 8.97
CA LYS A 71 -1.91 5.38 9.08
C LYS A 71 -3.29 5.49 8.43
N ILE A 72 -3.45 4.92 7.23
CA ILE A 72 -4.73 4.90 6.51
C ILE A 72 -5.78 4.19 7.35
N ARG A 73 -5.50 2.97 7.85
CA ARG A 73 -6.42 2.21 8.71
C ARG A 73 -6.77 2.94 10.01
N ALA A 74 -5.80 3.56 10.67
CA ALA A 74 -6.07 4.36 11.86
C ALA A 74 -7.02 5.53 11.54
N SER A 75 -6.83 6.19 10.39
CA SER A 75 -7.73 7.25 9.94
C SER A 75 -9.13 6.74 9.58
N GLU A 76 -9.23 5.57 8.94
CA GLU A 76 -10.52 4.92 8.61
C GLU A 76 -11.36 4.66 9.87
N VAL A 77 -10.74 4.15 10.95
CA VAL A 77 -11.43 3.94 12.24
C VAL A 77 -11.96 5.27 12.79
N ILE A 78 -11.13 6.33 12.78
CA ILE A 78 -11.54 7.65 13.28
C ILE A 78 -12.71 8.22 12.46
N TYR A 79 -12.65 8.15 11.14
CA TYR A 79 -13.73 8.66 10.28
C TYR A 79 -15.02 7.86 10.46
N LYS A 80 -14.91 6.53 10.57
CA LYS A 80 -16.04 5.65 10.82
C LYS A 80 -16.69 5.94 12.17
N ASP A 81 -15.90 6.02 13.24
CA ASP A 81 -16.41 6.30 14.60
C ASP A 81 -17.08 7.67 14.69
N LYS A 82 -16.50 8.69 14.03
CA LYS A 82 -17.12 10.03 13.93
C LYS A 82 -18.43 10.00 13.15
N ALA A 83 -18.46 9.31 12.01
CA ALA A 83 -19.67 9.18 11.21
C ALA A 83 -20.77 8.43 11.97
N GLU A 84 -20.44 7.35 12.69
CA GLU A 84 -21.38 6.62 13.53
C GLU A 84 -21.89 7.47 14.72
N SER A 85 -21.01 8.24 15.37
CA SER A 85 -21.39 9.15 16.45
C SER A 85 -22.37 10.22 15.99
N LEU A 86 -22.07 10.89 14.86
CA LEU A 86 -22.97 11.90 14.29
C LEU A 86 -24.29 11.26 13.82
N THR A 87 -24.24 10.05 13.26
CA THR A 87 -25.45 9.32 12.86
C THR A 87 -26.34 9.00 14.06
N LYS A 88 -25.77 8.66 15.22
CA LYS A 88 -26.53 8.48 16.47
C LYS A 88 -27.16 9.78 16.94
N GLN A 89 -26.46 10.92 16.82
CA GLN A 89 -27.03 12.23 17.14
C GLN A 89 -28.20 12.57 16.20
N PHE A 90 -28.03 12.35 14.90
CA PHE A 90 -29.09 12.50 13.90
C PHE A 90 -30.32 11.64 14.22
N ALA A 91 -30.10 10.36 14.55
CA ALA A 91 -31.17 9.44 14.93
C ALA A 91 -31.88 9.90 16.23
N GLY A 92 -31.14 10.48 17.18
CA GLY A 92 -31.70 11.09 18.39
C GLY A 92 -32.65 12.24 18.08
N TYR A 93 -32.21 13.20 17.24
CA TYR A 93 -33.06 14.32 16.81
C TYR A 93 -34.29 13.86 16.04
N LEU A 94 -34.15 12.86 15.17
CA LEU A 94 -35.27 12.24 14.46
C LEU A 94 -36.29 11.60 15.41
N ALA A 95 -35.81 10.89 16.44
CA ALA A 95 -36.64 10.20 17.42
C ALA A 95 -37.37 11.16 18.38
N GLU A 96 -36.88 12.39 18.52
CA GLU A 96 -37.53 13.48 19.26
C GLU A 96 -38.60 14.17 18.41
N ALA A 97 -38.29 14.49 17.14
CA ALA A 97 -39.22 15.13 16.22
C ALA A 97 -40.37 14.21 15.76
N TYR A 98 -40.13 12.89 15.65
CA TYR A 98 -41.10 11.90 15.15
C TYR A 98 -41.22 10.68 16.10
N PRO A 99 -41.86 10.83 17.28
CA PRO A 99 -41.84 9.83 18.34
C PRO A 99 -42.76 8.61 18.12
N GLN A 100 -43.80 8.70 17.29
CA GLN A 100 -44.94 7.76 17.32
C GLN A 100 -44.81 6.49 16.45
N HIS A 101 -44.10 6.50 15.30
CA HIS A 101 -44.11 5.34 14.40
C HIS A 101 -42.75 4.87 13.84
N GLU A 102 -41.66 5.60 14.06
CA GLU A 102 -40.42 5.36 13.31
C GLU A 102 -39.16 5.22 14.18
N ARG A 103 -39.29 5.27 15.51
CA ARG A 103 -38.16 5.16 16.46
C ARG A 103 -37.31 3.90 16.26
N ASP A 104 -37.93 2.76 16.00
CA ASP A 104 -37.20 1.51 15.78
C ASP A 104 -36.58 1.41 14.37
N ILE A 105 -37.09 2.19 13.42
CA ILE A 105 -36.49 2.36 12.09
C ILE A 105 -35.26 3.28 12.20
N PHE A 106 -35.36 4.35 13.00
CA PHE A 106 -34.29 5.34 13.18
C PHE A 106 -33.09 4.82 13.98
N LYS A 107 -33.29 3.86 14.90
CA LYS A 107 -32.18 3.19 15.62
C LYS A 107 -31.26 2.39 14.70
N LYS A 108 -31.70 2.05 13.48
CA LYS A 108 -30.93 1.27 12.49
C LYS A 108 -30.38 2.14 11.36
N ILE A 109 -30.38 3.46 11.51
CA ILE A 109 -29.78 4.34 10.51
C ILE A 109 -28.28 4.08 10.48
N SER A 110 -27.81 3.68 9.32
CA SER A 110 -26.40 3.56 9.02
C SER A 110 -25.91 4.85 8.34
N PRO A 111 -24.65 5.27 8.55
CA PRO A 111 -24.16 6.56 8.05
C PRO A 111 -24.32 6.72 6.53
N ASP A 112 -24.28 5.62 5.77
CA ASP A 112 -24.40 5.52 4.30
C ASP A 112 -25.79 5.83 3.78
N LYS A 113 -26.80 5.77 4.64
CA LYS A 113 -28.20 5.97 4.28
C LYS A 113 -28.76 7.26 4.83
N VAL A 114 -27.98 8.06 5.55
CA VAL A 114 -28.46 9.28 6.22
C VAL A 114 -29.07 10.27 5.22
N SER A 115 -28.47 10.43 4.04
CA SER A 115 -28.99 11.29 2.96
C SER A 115 -30.35 10.83 2.42
N PHE A 116 -30.63 9.51 2.39
CA PHE A 116 -31.92 8.96 1.99
C PHE A 116 -33.06 9.41 2.93
N TYR A 117 -32.76 9.53 4.22
CA TYR A 117 -33.75 10.01 5.21
C TYR A 117 -34.08 11.49 5.03
N MET A 118 -33.17 12.33 4.51
CA MET A 118 -33.50 13.72 4.14
C MET A 118 -34.48 13.81 2.97
N VAL A 119 -34.41 12.87 2.03
CA VAL A 119 -35.35 12.83 0.89
C VAL A 119 -36.71 12.31 1.34
N LYS A 120 -36.74 11.29 2.22
CA LYS A 120 -37.97 10.69 2.73
C LYS A 120 -38.77 11.64 3.63
N TYR A 121 -38.09 12.53 4.36
CA TYR A 121 -38.72 13.52 5.24
C TYR A 121 -38.26 14.93 4.86
N PRO A 122 -38.85 15.55 3.82
CA PRO A 122 -38.41 16.84 3.30
C PRO A 122 -38.52 17.98 4.33
N GLN A 123 -39.45 17.89 5.28
CA GLN A 123 -39.49 18.70 6.50
C GLN A 123 -38.15 18.83 7.25
N LEU A 124 -37.28 17.81 7.24
CA LEU A 124 -35.98 17.87 7.93
C LEU A 124 -34.98 18.78 7.22
N GLN A 125 -35.18 19.02 5.92
CA GLN A 125 -34.34 19.92 5.12
C GLN A 125 -34.52 21.38 5.52
N THR A 126 -35.63 21.72 6.21
CA THR A 126 -35.87 23.07 6.71
C THR A 126 -34.97 23.42 7.91
N SER A 127 -34.44 22.41 8.61
CA SER A 127 -33.50 22.60 9.71
C SER A 127 -32.07 22.76 9.20
N GLN A 128 -31.48 23.93 9.39
CA GLN A 128 -30.07 24.20 9.08
C GLN A 128 -29.13 23.27 9.87
N THR A 129 -29.49 22.91 11.10
CA THR A 129 -28.68 22.03 11.94
C THR A 129 -28.67 20.61 11.41
N LEU A 130 -29.82 20.08 10.98
CA LEU A 130 -29.90 18.73 10.43
C LEU A 130 -29.22 18.64 9.06
N THR A 131 -29.40 19.66 8.20
CA THR A 131 -28.72 19.70 6.88
C THR A 131 -27.21 19.77 7.02
N ALA A 132 -26.68 20.58 7.94
CA ALA A 132 -25.25 20.63 8.25
C ALA A 132 -24.73 19.28 8.77
N LEU A 133 -25.49 18.61 9.63
CA LEU A 133 -25.10 17.34 10.23
C LEU A 133 -25.07 16.20 9.19
N VAL A 134 -26.05 16.15 8.27
CA VAL A 134 -26.06 15.20 7.15
C VAL A 134 -24.93 15.48 6.15
N ALA A 135 -24.63 16.74 5.88
CA ALA A 135 -23.50 17.13 5.04
C ALA A 135 -22.17 16.66 5.63
N GLU A 136 -21.96 16.86 6.94
CA GLU A 136 -20.75 16.43 7.63
C GLU A 136 -20.62 14.90 7.68
N ILE A 137 -21.73 14.17 7.93
CA ILE A 137 -21.73 12.69 7.84
C ILE A 137 -21.32 12.24 6.43
N SER A 138 -21.93 12.83 5.40
CA SER A 138 -21.66 12.47 4.00
C SER A 138 -20.19 12.75 3.63
N LYS A 139 -19.63 13.86 4.12
CA LYS A 139 -18.23 14.20 3.95
C LYS A 139 -17.30 13.19 4.64
N LEU A 140 -17.55 12.86 5.91
CA LEU A 140 -16.77 11.87 6.65
C LEU A 140 -16.81 10.49 6.00
N GLN A 141 -17.94 10.12 5.39
CA GLN A 141 -18.03 8.91 4.60
C GLN A 141 -17.26 8.98 3.30
N GLY A 142 -17.32 10.10 2.59
CA GLY A 142 -16.49 10.35 1.41
C GLY A 142 -15.01 10.19 1.74
N ASP A 143 -14.57 10.77 2.86
CA ASP A 143 -13.20 10.65 3.37
C ASP A 143 -12.87 9.19 3.72
N TYR A 144 -13.77 8.47 4.39
CA TYR A 144 -13.63 7.04 4.70
C TYR A 144 -13.43 6.20 3.42
N TYR A 145 -14.28 6.37 2.41
CA TYR A 145 -14.15 5.66 1.14
C TYR A 145 -12.89 6.07 0.37
N GLY A 146 -12.49 7.35 0.44
CA GLY A 146 -11.24 7.83 -0.13
C GLY A 146 -10.02 7.15 0.50
N GLN A 147 -10.04 6.92 1.81
CA GLN A 147 -9.00 6.17 2.51
C GLN A 147 -8.98 4.69 2.10
N GLN A 148 -10.15 4.05 1.95
CA GLN A 148 -10.22 2.68 1.46
C GLN A 148 -9.63 2.50 0.06
N LEU A 149 -9.90 3.45 -0.85
CA LEU A 149 -9.32 3.43 -2.19
C LEU A 149 -7.79 3.52 -2.14
N LYS A 150 -7.25 4.42 -1.31
CA LYS A 150 -5.79 4.53 -1.09
C LYS A 150 -5.22 3.23 -0.51
N ALA A 151 -5.90 2.62 0.47
CA ALA A 151 -5.48 1.34 1.03
C ALA A 151 -5.39 0.24 -0.04
N GLN A 152 -6.37 0.15 -0.94
CA GLN A 152 -6.36 -0.82 -2.04
C GLN A 152 -5.24 -0.56 -3.04
N GLU A 153 -4.94 0.71 -3.34
CA GLU A 153 -3.83 1.09 -4.22
C GLU A 153 -2.47 0.71 -3.60
N THR A 154 -2.24 1.03 -2.33
CA THR A 154 -1.02 0.63 -1.61
C THR A 154 -0.88 -0.89 -1.54
N LEU A 155 -1.98 -1.62 -1.29
CA LEU A 155 -1.99 -3.09 -1.32
C LEU A 155 -1.65 -3.66 -2.70
N LYS A 156 -2.17 -3.05 -3.78
CA LYS A 156 -1.83 -3.43 -5.15
C LYS A 156 -0.34 -3.24 -5.41
N ASN A 157 0.25 -2.13 -4.97
CA ASN A 157 1.67 -1.86 -5.14
C ASN A 157 2.56 -2.83 -4.35
N ILE A 158 2.15 -3.22 -3.15
CA ILE A 158 2.82 -4.26 -2.35
C ILE A 158 2.75 -5.63 -3.08
N ARG A 159 1.56 -6.02 -3.56
CA ARG A 159 1.40 -7.29 -4.31
C ARG A 159 2.24 -7.32 -5.57
N PHE A 160 2.28 -6.21 -6.32
CA PHE A 160 3.10 -6.11 -7.52
C PHE A 160 4.58 -6.35 -7.21
N ARG A 161 5.12 -5.73 -6.14
CA ARG A 161 6.51 -5.94 -5.71
C ARG A 161 6.80 -7.37 -5.27
N GLN A 162 5.86 -8.03 -4.60
CA GLN A 162 6.00 -9.44 -4.18
C GLN A 162 5.99 -10.43 -5.35
N VAL A 163 5.32 -10.09 -6.46
CA VAL A 163 5.27 -10.95 -7.66
C VAL A 163 6.40 -10.62 -8.64
N ASN A 164 6.99 -9.42 -8.54
CA ASN A 164 7.97 -8.94 -9.48
C ASN A 164 9.27 -9.79 -9.43
N PRO A 165 9.64 -10.47 -10.54
CA PRO A 165 10.79 -11.37 -10.57
C PRO A 165 12.15 -10.63 -10.56
N TRP A 166 12.15 -9.31 -10.75
CA TRP A 166 13.36 -8.49 -10.77
C TRP A 166 13.93 -8.19 -9.40
N PHE A 167 13.19 -8.49 -8.33
CA PHE A 167 13.66 -8.28 -6.95
C PHE A 167 13.73 -9.60 -6.18
N VAL A 168 14.59 -9.63 -5.17
CA VAL A 168 14.72 -10.80 -4.30
C VAL A 168 13.58 -10.81 -3.27
N ASN A 169 12.54 -11.59 -3.55
CA ASN A 169 11.41 -11.78 -2.64
C ASN A 169 11.79 -12.28 -1.25
N ALA A 170 12.94 -12.94 -1.09
CA ALA A 170 13.44 -13.37 0.22
C ALA A 170 13.88 -12.20 1.11
N VAL A 171 14.27 -11.07 0.52
CA VAL A 171 14.73 -9.87 1.24
C VAL A 171 13.57 -8.89 1.47
N ILE A 172 12.64 -8.82 0.52
CA ILE A 172 11.47 -7.94 0.63
C ILE A 172 10.46 -8.54 1.63
N PRO A 173 10.05 -7.79 2.68
CA PRO A 173 9.18 -8.34 3.71
C PRO A 173 7.78 -8.59 3.16
N ALA A 174 7.21 -9.75 3.50
CA ALA A 174 5.82 -10.06 3.19
C ALA A 174 4.85 -9.14 3.96
N LEU A 175 3.61 -9.04 3.49
CA LEU A 175 2.58 -8.25 4.15
C LEU A 175 2.37 -8.79 5.59
N PRO A 176 2.51 -7.96 6.62
CA PRO A 176 2.32 -8.38 8.01
C PRO A 176 0.89 -8.88 8.25
N PRO A 177 0.68 -9.89 9.12
CA PRO A 177 -0.64 -10.45 9.39
C PRO A 177 -1.61 -9.44 10.02
N ASP A 178 -1.12 -8.43 10.74
CA ASP A 178 -1.91 -7.31 11.29
C ASP A 178 -2.47 -6.37 10.21
N ILE A 179 -1.89 -6.39 9.01
CA ILE A 179 -2.27 -5.53 7.88
C ILE A 179 -3.03 -6.34 6.80
N ARG A 180 -3.09 -7.67 6.93
CA ARG A 180 -3.70 -8.56 5.92
C ARG A 180 -5.22 -8.64 6.03
N ASN A 181 -5.76 -8.52 7.25
CA ASN A 181 -7.19 -8.56 7.57
C ASN A 181 -7.73 -7.14 7.78
#